data_AF-A0A929FRL9-F1
#
_entry.id   AF-A0A929FRL9-F1
#
_cell.length_a   1.000
_cell.length_b   1.000
_cell.length_c   1.000
_cell.angle_alpha   90.00
_cell.angle_beta   90.00
_cell.angle_gamma   90.00
#
_symmetry.space_group_name_H-M   'P 1'
#
loop_
_entity.id
_entity.type
_entity.pdbx_description
1 polymer ?
#
loop_
_entity_poly.entity_id
_entity_poly.type
_entity_poly.pdbx_seq_one_letter_code
_entity_poly.pdbx_strand_id
1 'polypeptide(L)' 'MNLKQHKVNRVKISSDGKTIISHSDDEIKAWNLQTAELEATLDKERMSYLVVSSDGKLLVGITGDLDNQNTQIKVLKRP' A
#
# COMPACT_ATOMS: atom_id res chain seq x y z
N MET A 1 -11.72 16.07 18.24
CA MET A 1 -11.30 14.83 17.57
C MET A 1 -10.25 15.20 16.53
N ASN A 2 -8.96 14.96 16.82
CA ASN A 2 -7.87 15.26 15.89
C ASN A 2 -7.78 14.10 14.89
N LEU A 3 -8.27 14.32 13.67
CA LEU A 3 -8.03 13.39 12.56
C LEU A 3 -6.63 13.71 12.03
N LYS A 4 -5.64 12.86 12.33
CA LYS A 4 -4.35 12.91 11.63
C LYS A 4 -4.62 12.56 10.16
N GLN A 5 -4.50 13.55 9.28
CA GLN A 5 -4.58 13.36 7.84
C GLN A 5 -3.18 13.02 7.33
N HIS A 6 -3.00 11.80 6.84
CA HIS A 6 -1.76 11.40 6.16
C HIS A 6 -1.93 11.63 4.67
N LYS A 7 -0.94 12.27 4.03
CA LYS A 7 -0.96 12.50 2.59
C LYS A 7 -0.90 11.15 1.87
N VAL A 8 -1.99 10.77 1.20
CA VAL A 8 -2.00 9.58 0.35
C VAL A 8 -1.25 9.91 -0.93
N ASN A 9 -0.18 9.17 -1.19
CA ASN A 9 0.66 9.41 -2.35
C ASN A 9 0.12 8.68 -3.58
N ARG A 10 -0.44 7.48 -3.42
CA ARG A 10 -0.97 6.65 -4.50
C ARG A 10 -2.11 5.74 -4.04
N VAL A 11 -3.00 5.40 -4.97
CA VAL A 11 -4.10 4.43 -4.80
C VAL A 11 -4.14 3.49 -6.00
N LYS A 12 -4.39 2.21 -5.77
CA LYS A 12 -4.62 1.19 -6.81
C LYS A 12 -5.84 0.35 -6.47
N ILE A 13 -6.57 -0.08 -7.49
CA ILE A 13 -7.65 -1.07 -7.37
C ILE A 13 -7.09 -2.41 -7.86
N SER A 14 -7.35 -3.49 -7.14
CA SER A 14 -6.99 -4.84 -7.59
C SER A 14 -7.77 -5.20 -8.85
N SER A 15 -7.17 -5.98 -9.73
CA SER A 15 -7.77 -6.46 -10.98
C SER A 15 -9.00 -7.34 -10.78
N ASP A 16 -9.15 -7.99 -9.62
CA ASP A 16 -10.38 -8.71 -9.24
C ASP A 16 -11.54 -7.78 -8.85
N GLY A 17 -11.29 -6.47 -8.76
CA GLY A 17 -12.27 -5.45 -8.43
C GLY A 17 -12.78 -5.52 -6.99
N LYS A 18 -12.07 -6.17 -6.07
CA LYS A 18 -12.54 -6.35 -4.68
C LYS A 18 -11.80 -5.49 -3.66
N THR A 19 -10.58 -5.07 -3.96
CA THR A 19 -9.72 -4.43 -2.97
C THR A 19 -9.16 -3.11 -3.49
N ILE A 20 -9.09 -2.12 -2.62
CA ILE A 20 -8.30 -0.91 -2.81
C ILE A 20 -7.01 -1.05 -1.99
N ILE A 21 -5.89 -0.70 -2.60
CA ILE A 21 -4.63 -0.50 -1.90
C ILE A 21 -4.30 0.99 -1.93
N SER A 22 -4.12 1.58 -0.75
CA SER A 22 -3.63 2.95 -0.61
C SER A 22 -2.26 2.94 0.05
N HIS A 23 -1.39 3.84 -0.39
CA HIS A 23 -0.08 4.04 0.21
C HIS A 23 0.17 5.53 0.49
N SER A 24 0.55 5.83 1.73
CA SER A 24 0.96 7.15 2.23
C SER A 24 2.42 7.09 2.70
N ASP A 25 2.98 8.20 3.16
CA ASP A 25 4.35 8.22 3.72
C ASP A 25 4.53 7.30 4.94
N ASP A 26 3.44 6.95 5.64
CA ASP A 26 3.50 6.23 6.90
C ASP A 26 2.91 4.83 6.85
N GLU A 27 1.98 4.55 5.92
CA GLU A 27 1.22 3.30 5.96
C GLU A 27 0.82 2.79 4.56
N ILE A 28 0.75 1.47 4.45
CA ILE A 28 0.07 0.76 3.36
C ILE A 28 -1.18 0.12 3.94
N LYS A 29 -2.33 0.41 3.31
CA LYS A 29 -3.63 -0.10 3.75
C LYS A 29 -4.35 -0.83 2.63
N ALA A 30 -5.06 -1.89 3.01
CA ALA A 30 -6.00 -2.63 2.18
C ALA A 30 -7.43 -2.36 2.64
N TRP A 31 -8.29 -2.07 1.68
CA TRP A 31 -9.69 -1.74 1.91
C TRP A 31 -10.59 -2.62 1.05
N ASN A 32 -11.74 -2.96 1.59
CA ASN A 32 -12.79 -3.58 0.80
C ASN A 32 -13.37 -2.54 -0.16
N LEU A 33 -13.36 -2.80 -1.46
CA LEU A 33 -13.87 -1.85 -2.46
C LEU A 33 -15.38 -1.64 -2.32
N GLN A 34 -16.13 -2.68 -1.94
CA GLN A 34 -17.58 -2.65 -1.93
C GLN A 34 -18.13 -1.98 -0.67
N THR A 35 -17.52 -2.25 0.50
CA THR A 35 -17.97 -1.68 1.78
C THR A 35 -17.23 -0.41 2.18
N ALA A 36 -16.11 -0.10 1.51
CA ALA A 36 -15.18 0.97 1.87
C ALA A 36 -14.56 0.82 3.29
N GLU A 37 -14.61 -0.38 3.86
CA GLU A 37 -14.05 -0.67 5.17
C GLU A 37 -12.57 -1.01 5.09
N LEU A 38 -11.82 -0.65 6.13
CA LEU A 38 -10.42 -1.00 6.27
C LEU A 38 -10.32 -2.49 6.65
N GLU A 39 -9.75 -3.29 5.75
CA GLU A 39 -9.52 -4.72 6.00
C GLU A 39 -8.21 -4.95 6.76
N ALA A 40 -7.14 -4.22 6.40
CA ALA A 40 -5.85 -4.35 7.06
C ALA A 40 -4.92 -3.14 6.86
N THR A 41 -4.06 -2.89 7.85
CA THR A 41 -2.79 -2.17 7.65
C THR A 41 -1.72 -3.21 7.33
N LEU A 42 -1.22 -3.18 6.09
CA LEU A 42 -0.29 -4.17 5.56
C LEU A 42 1.16 -3.88 5.97
N ASP A 43 1.50 -2.60 6.10
CA ASP A 43 2.83 -2.15 6.49
C ASP A 43 2.78 -0.73 7.06
N LYS A 44 3.81 -0.36 7.83
CA LYS A 44 4.00 0.98 8.43
C LYS A 44 5.29 1.65 7.96
N GLU A 45 5.88 1.14 6.89
CA GLU A 45 7.07 1.70 6.26
C GLU A 45 6.70 2.46 4.99
N ARG A 46 7.42 3.58 4.76
CA ARG A 46 7.33 4.33 3.52
C ARG A 46 7.84 3.51 2.34
N MET A 47 7.08 3.45 1.26
CA MET A 47 7.54 2.90 -0.02
C MET A 47 7.64 3.99 -1.10
N SER A 48 8.71 4.02 -1.87
CA SER A 48 8.81 4.97 -2.98
C SER A 48 7.92 4.55 -4.15
N TYR A 49 7.74 3.24 -4.34
CA TYR A 49 6.91 2.63 -5.38
C TYR A 49 6.19 1.38 -4.87
N LEU A 50 5.01 1.11 -5.43
CA LEU A 50 4.20 -0.07 -5.11
C LEU A 50 3.50 -0.60 -6.36
N VAL A 51 3.60 -1.91 -6.60
CA VAL A 51 2.85 -2.64 -7.64
C VAL A 51 2.08 -3.79 -7.02
N VAL A 52 0.95 -4.13 -7.63
CA VAL A 52 0.06 -5.21 -7.20
C VAL A 52 0.00 -6.23 -8.32
N SER A 53 0.09 -7.52 -8.00
CA SER A 53 -0.07 -8.60 -8.97
C SER A 53 -1.47 -8.61 -9.57
N SER A 54 -1.61 -9.15 -10.78
CA SER A 54 -2.87 -9.25 -11.50
C SER A 54 -3.90 -10.20 -10.85
N ASP A 55 -3.51 -10.95 -9.83
CA ASP A 55 -4.44 -11.73 -8.99
C ASP A 55 -4.73 -11.07 -7.64
N GLY A 56 -4.18 -9.87 -7.39
CA GLY A 56 -4.38 -9.11 -6.15
C GLY A 56 -3.69 -9.69 -4.91
N LYS A 57 -2.93 -10.80 -5.03
CA LYS A 57 -2.37 -11.51 -3.87
C LYS A 57 -1.03 -10.98 -3.39
N LEU A 58 -0.25 -10.40 -4.29
CA LEU A 58 1.10 -9.92 -4.00
C LEU A 58 1.17 -8.41 -4.17
N LEU A 59 1.83 -7.77 -3.22
CA LEU A 59 2.32 -6.42 -3.34
C LEU A 59 3.84 -6.45 -3.35
N VAL A 60 4.43 -5.80 -4.33
CA VAL A 60 5.88 -5.58 -4.38
C VAL A 60 6.11 -4.09 -4.32
N GLY A 61 6.93 -3.67 -3.37
CA GLY A 61 7.31 -2.27 -3.25
C GLY A 61 8.79 -2.10 -3.03
N ILE A 62 9.21 -0.86 -3.22
CA ILE A 62 10.60 -0.44 -3.07
C ILE A 62 10.66 0.43 -1.82
N THR A 63 11.41 -0.01 -0.82
CA THR A 63 11.72 0.77 0.39
C THR A 63 13.05 1.50 0.19
N GLY A 64 13.15 2.73 0.70
CA GLY A 64 14.34 3.57 0.56
C GLY A 64 14.05 4.93 -0.04
N ASP A 65 14.93 5.89 0.22
CA ASP A 65 14.90 7.20 -0.42
C ASP A 65 15.67 7.14 -1.73
N LEU A 66 15.23 7.92 -2.72
CA LEU A 66 15.93 8.03 -4.00
C LEU A 66 17.38 8.56 -3.84
N ASP A 67 17.69 9.15 -2.68
CA ASP A 67 18.97 9.78 -2.36
C ASP A 67 19.92 8.87 -1.57
N ASN A 68 19.48 7.70 -1.11
CA ASN A 68 20.34 6.74 -0.39
C ASN A 68 20.41 5.38 -1.09
N GLN A 69 21.62 4.81 -1.16
CA GLN A 69 21.91 3.52 -1.82
C GLN A 69 21.26 2.30 -1.10
N ASN A 70 20.35 2.52 -0.14
CA ASN A 70 19.76 1.48 0.70
C ASN A 70 18.37 1.07 0.21
N THR A 71 18.19 1.06 -1.12
CA THR A 71 16.96 0.65 -1.76
C THR A 71 16.77 -0.86 -1.61
N GLN A 72 15.64 -1.30 -1.06
CA GLN A 72 15.31 -2.72 -0.91
C GLN A 72 13.98 -3.04 -1.59
N ILE A 73 13.87 -4.26 -2.13
CA ILE A 73 12.60 -4.79 -2.62
C ILE A 73 11.93 -5.54 -1.48
N LYS A 74 10.71 -5.10 -1.11
CA LYS A 74 9.88 -5.76 -0.12
C LYS A 74 8.67 -6.40 -0.81
N VAL A 75 8.41 -7.66 -0.48
CA VAL A 75 7.23 -8.38 -0.96
C VAL A 75 6.30 -8.59 0.22
N LEU A 76 5.08 -8.09 0.09
CA LEU A 76 4.01 -8.28 1.05
C LEU A 76 2.96 -9.22 0.44
N LYS A 77 2.40 -10.08 1.28
CA LYS A 77 1.28 -10.93 0.93
C LYS A 77 0.02 -10.32 1.51
N ARG A 78 -1.04 -10.29 0.71
CA ARG A 78 -2.37 -10.00 1.26
C ARG A 78 -2.79 -11.18 2.18
N PRO A 79 -3.41 -10.92 3.33
CA PRO A 79 -4.10 -11.96 4.10
C PRO A 79 -5.19 -12.66 3.28
#